data_AF-A0AAJ2U565-F1
#
_entry.id   AF-A0AAJ2U565-F1
#
_cell.length_a   1.000
_cell.length_b   1.000
_cell.length_c   1.000
_cell.angle_alpha   90.00
_cell.angle_beta   90.00
_cell.angle_gamma   90.00
#
_symmetry.space_group_name_H-M   'P 1'
#
loop_
_entity.id
_entity.type
_entity.pdbx_description
1 polymer ?
#
loop_
_entity_poly.entity_id
_entity_poly.type
_entity_poly.pdbx_seq_one_letter_code
_entity_poly.pdbx_strand_id
1 'polypeptide(L)'
;CYTEGAKSKTYSVTIKSNVHKEQEQFQEGDYFKEKSKERYKIEAKNSELKHRHGYNVAKSSGLVGMQLQGAMAIFTVNLKRILKLIDQK
;
A
#
# COMPACT_ATOMS: atom_id res chain seq x y z
N CYS A 1 31.87 -9.61 -5.09
CA CYS A 1 31.95 -10.11 -3.70
C CYS A 1 33.42 -10.27 -3.33
N TYR A 2 33.82 -9.89 -2.12
CA TYR A 2 35.20 -9.99 -1.65
C TYR A 2 35.55 -11.45 -1.29
N THR A 3 36.72 -11.90 -1.72
CA THR A 3 37.33 -13.19 -1.34
C THR A 3 38.71 -12.92 -0.73
N GLU A 4 39.04 -13.60 0.37
CA GLU A 4 40.36 -13.49 1.00
C GLU A 4 41.46 -13.93 0.03
N GLY A 5 42.51 -13.11 -0.10
CA GLY A 5 43.62 -13.33 -1.04
C GLY A 5 43.43 -12.73 -2.45
N ALA A 6 42.28 -12.10 -2.73
CA ALA A 6 42.05 -11.44 -4.02
C ALA A 6 42.90 -10.17 -4.18
N LYS A 7 43.58 -10.05 -5.33
CA LYS A 7 44.45 -8.90 -5.67
C LYS A 7 43.70 -7.58 -5.87
N SER A 8 42.39 -7.63 -6.13
CA SER A 8 41.55 -6.46 -6.33
C SER A 8 40.14 -6.69 -5.77
N LYS A 9 39.47 -5.60 -5.40
CA LYS A 9 38.07 -5.61 -4.95
C LYS A 9 37.19 -5.04 -6.05
N THR A 10 36.16 -5.78 -6.45
CA THR A 10 35.14 -5.32 -7.40
C THR A 10 33.90 -4.86 -6.63
N TYR A 11 33.49 -3.61 -6.86
CA TYR A 11 32.24 -3.04 -6.37
C TYR A 11 31.29 -2.83 -7.54
N SER A 12 30.02 -3.17 -7.35
CA SER A 12 28.95 -2.79 -8.26
C SER A 12 28.24 -1.57 -7.69
N VAL A 13 28.20 -0.49 -8.48
CA VAL A 13 27.42 0.71 -8.15
C VAL A 13 26.20 0.73 -9.04
N THR A 14 25.01 0.77 -8.45
CA THR A 14 23.77 0.92 -9.21
C THR A 14 23.50 2.39 -9.44
N ILE A 15 23.52 2.82 -10.70
CA ILE A 15 23.15 4.19 -11.07
C ILE A 15 21.62 4.25 -11.09
N LYS A 16 21.03 5.13 -10.26
CA LYS A 16 19.58 5.35 -10.24
C LYS A 16 19.11 5.82 -11.62
N SER A 17 18.06 5.19 -12.14
CA SER A 17 17.36 5.66 -13.34
C SER A 17 16.76 7.06 -13.12
N ASN A 18 16.46 7.77 -14.21
CA ASN A 18 15.84 9.10 -14.12
C ASN A 18 14.51 9.04 -13.35
N VAL A 19 13.69 8.01 -13.58
CA VAL A 19 12.43 7.77 -12.87
C VAL A 19 12.64 7.71 -11.35
N HIS A 20 13.68 7.02 -10.89
CA HIS A 20 13.97 6.94 -9.45
C HIS A 20 14.44 8.26 -8.86
N LYS A 21 15.21 9.06 -9.61
CA LYS A 21 15.64 10.40 -9.17
C LYS A 21 14.47 11.37 -9.09
N GLU A 22 13.57 11.35 -10.07
CA GLU A 22 12.35 12.16 -10.08
C GLU A 22 11.43 11.80 -8.90
N GLN A 23 11.25 10.50 -8.63
CA GLN A 23 10.47 10.02 -7.50
C GLN A 23 11.07 10.46 -6.15
N GLU A 24 12.39 10.44 -6.01
CA GLU A 24 13.11 10.89 -4.81
C GLU A 24 12.87 12.38 -4.57
N GLN A 25 13.02 13.21 -5.59
CA GLN A 25 12.71 14.64 -5.52
C GLN A 25 11.24 14.91 -5.18
N PHE A 26 10.31 14.15 -5.77
CA PHE A 26 8.89 14.27 -5.44
C PHE A 26 8.58 13.92 -3.98
N GLN A 27 9.23 12.90 -3.42
CA GLN A 27 9.04 12.50 -2.01
C GLN A 27 9.57 13.54 -1.02
N GLU A 28 10.53 14.37 -1.44
CA GLU A 28 11.02 15.48 -0.63
C GLU A 28 10.05 16.68 -0.60
N GLY A 29 9.11 16.75 -1.54
CA GLY A 29 8.12 17.83 -1.63
C GLY A 29 7.13 17.85 -0.46
N ASP A 30 6.72 19.06 -0.08
CA ASP A 30 5.80 19.27 1.05
C ASP A 30 4.45 18.59 0.85
N TYR A 31 3.92 18.61 -0.38
CA TYR A 31 2.69 17.91 -0.74
C TYR A 31 2.76 16.41 -0.41
N PHE A 32 3.86 15.74 -0.78
CA PHE A 32 4.03 14.31 -0.49
C PHE A 32 4.16 14.07 1.00
N LYS A 33 4.96 14.87 1.71
CA LYS A 33 5.16 14.75 3.16
C LYS A 33 3.86 14.95 3.93
N GLU A 34 3.04 15.93 3.55
CA GLU A 34 1.75 16.17 4.17
C GLU A 34 0.80 14.99 3.96
N LYS A 35 0.66 14.51 2.71
CA LYS A 35 -0.18 13.34 2.41
C LYS A 35 0.31 12.07 3.08
N SER A 36 1.62 11.89 3.19
CA SER A 36 2.23 10.74 3.88
C SER A 36 1.86 10.69 5.36
N LYS A 37 1.74 11.85 6.03
CA LYS A 37 1.26 11.92 7.43
C LYS A 37 -0.16 11.43 7.61
N GLU A 38 -1.01 11.51 6.58
CA GLU A 38 -2.41 11.04 6.66
C GLU A 38 -2.56 9.53 6.39
N ARG A 39 -1.51 8.86 5.91
CA ARG A 39 -1.54 7.46 5.47
C ARG A 39 -2.06 6.49 6.53
N TYR A 40 -1.76 6.74 7.80
CA TYR A 40 -2.20 5.86 8.90
C TYR A 40 -3.74 5.72 8.96
N LYS A 41 -4.48 6.77 8.57
CA LYS A 41 -5.96 6.75 8.55
C LYS A 41 -6.48 5.73 7.54
N ILE A 42 -5.84 5.66 6.37
CA ILE A 42 -6.23 4.79 5.25
C ILE A 42 -5.76 3.36 5.51
N GLU A 43 -4.56 3.19 6.07
CA GLU A 43 -3.98 1.87 6.32
C GLU A 43 -4.71 1.10 7.39
N ALA A 44 -5.15 1.77 8.45
CA ALA A 44 -6.00 1.16 9.46
C ALA A 44 -7.28 0.59 8.83
N LYS A 45 -7.90 1.34 7.91
CA LYS A 45 -9.13 0.89 7.22
C LYS A 45 -8.87 -0.26 6.25
N ASN A 46 -7.77 -0.20 5.50
CA ASN A 46 -7.38 -1.27 4.59
C ASN A 46 -7.02 -2.56 5.34
N SER A 47 -6.37 -2.45 6.50
CA SER A 47 -6.07 -3.58 7.38
C SER A 47 -7.36 -4.23 7.90
N GLU A 48 -8.32 -3.44 8.38
CA GLU A 48 -9.64 -3.95 8.78
C GLU A 48 -10.35 -4.66 7.62
N LEU A 49 -10.39 -4.05 6.44
CA LEU A 49 -11.01 -4.63 5.24
C LEU A 49 -10.38 -5.98 4.88
N LYS A 50 -9.05 -6.04 4.86
CA LYS A 50 -8.30 -7.26 4.52
C LYS A 50 -8.49 -8.36 5.54
N HIS A 51 -8.28 -8.08 6.83
CA HIS A 51 -8.21 -9.11 7.86
C HIS A 51 -9.56 -9.42 8.50
N ARG A 52 -10.37 -8.41 8.84
CA ARG A 52 -11.66 -8.63 9.52
C ARG A 52 -12.80 -8.94 8.56
N HIS A 53 -12.70 -8.46 7.32
CA HIS A 53 -13.74 -8.67 6.31
C HIS A 53 -13.30 -9.62 5.18
N GLY A 54 -12.16 -10.29 5.35
CA GLY A 54 -11.68 -11.35 4.46
C GLY A 54 -11.35 -10.89 3.05
N TYR A 55 -11.13 -9.58 2.83
CA TYR A 55 -10.76 -9.06 1.50
C TYR A 55 -9.34 -9.45 1.08
N ASN A 56 -8.52 -10.00 1.99
CA ASN A 56 -7.20 -10.55 1.65
C ASN A 56 -7.28 -11.86 0.85
N VAL A 57 -8.43 -12.54 0.79
CA VAL A 57 -8.62 -13.79 0.05
C VAL A 57 -9.50 -13.53 -1.17
N ALA A 58 -9.00 -13.86 -2.36
CA ALA A 58 -9.79 -13.78 -3.58
C ALA A 58 -10.81 -14.93 -3.63
N LYS A 59 -12.10 -14.60 -3.83
CA LYS A 59 -13.17 -15.60 -3.98
C LYS A 59 -13.32 -16.14 -5.40
N SER A 60 -12.77 -15.43 -6.37
CA SER A 60 -12.82 -15.78 -7.80
C SER A 60 -11.54 -15.34 -8.47
N SER A 61 -11.16 -16.04 -9.55
CA SER A 61 -10.10 -15.60 -10.45
C SER A 61 -10.63 -14.55 -11.44
N GLY A 62 -9.72 -13.71 -11.96
CA GLY A 62 -10.01 -12.72 -12.99
C GLY A 62 -10.39 -11.33 -12.46
N LEU A 63 -10.12 -10.32 -13.29
CA LEU A 63 -10.25 -8.90 -12.94
C LEU A 63 -11.68 -8.52 -12.53
N VAL A 64 -12.68 -9.01 -13.26
CA VAL A 64 -14.10 -8.68 -13.01
C VAL A 64 -14.56 -9.17 -11.65
N GLY A 65 -14.22 -10.42 -11.30
CA GLY A 65 -14.58 -11.00 -10.01
C GLY A 65 -13.89 -10.29 -8.84
N MET A 66 -12.63 -9.90 -9.01
CA MET A 66 -11.90 -9.10 -8.02
C MET A 66 -12.51 -7.70 -7.85
N GLN A 67 -12.93 -7.04 -8.94
CA GLN A 67 -13.60 -5.74 -8.90
C GLN A 67 -14.93 -5.81 -8.15
N LEU A 68 -15.76 -6.81 -8.46
CA LEU A 68 -17.03 -7.05 -7.76
C LEU A 68 -16.82 -7.33 -6.27
N GLN A 69 -15.85 -8.19 -5.93
CA GLN A 69 -15.51 -8.48 -4.54
C GLN A 69 -15.08 -7.21 -3.79
N GLY A 70 -14.22 -6.39 -4.40
CA GLY A 70 -13.77 -5.12 -3.81
C GLY A 70 -14.92 -4.15 -3.59
N ALA A 71 -15.75 -3.94 -4.61
CA ALA A 71 -16.91 -3.05 -4.53
C ALA A 71 -17.89 -3.46 -3.42
N MET A 72 -18.25 -4.75 -3.37
CA MET A 72 -19.18 -5.27 -2.36
C MET A 72 -18.60 -5.19 -0.94
N ALA A 73 -17.31 -5.51 -0.77
CA ALA A 73 -16.66 -5.45 0.53
C ALA A 73 -16.63 -4.02 1.07
N ILE A 74 -16.21 -3.05 0.26
CA ILE A 74 -16.17 -1.63 0.64
C ILE A 74 -17.57 -1.13 1.00
N PHE A 75 -18.56 -1.40 0.15
CA PHE A 75 -19.94 -0.97 0.35
C PHE A 75 -20.52 -1.50 1.67
N THR A 76 -20.39 -2.81 1.90
CA THR A 76 -20.92 -3.47 3.10
C THR A 76 -20.26 -2.95 4.39
N VAL A 77 -18.95 -2.74 4.37
CA VAL A 77 -18.21 -2.24 5.53
C VAL A 77 -18.59 -0.80 5.86
N ASN A 78 -18.80 0.03 4.84
CA ASN A 78 -19.27 1.40 5.03
C ASN A 78 -20.69 1.42 5.63
N LEU A 79 -21.60 0.58 5.13
CA LEU A 79 -22.94 0.44 5.71
C LEU A 79 -22.89 0.03 7.20
N LYS A 80 -22.09 -0.99 7.54
CA LYS A 80 -21.90 -1.41 8.93
C LYS A 80 -21.40 -0.27 9.82
N ARG A 81 -20.50 0.58 9.31
CA ARG A 81 -20.00 1.74 10.05
C ARG A 81 -21.09 2.79 10.28
N ILE A 82 -21.89 3.10 9.25
CA ILE A 82 -22.99 4.07 9.36
C ILE A 82 -24.00 3.60 10.40
N LEU A 83 -24.44 2.34 10.35
CA LEU A 83 -25.37 1.77 11.31
C LEU A 83 -24.84 1.86 12.75
N LYS A 84 -23.56 1.54 12.96
CA LYS A 84 -22.93 1.66 14.28
C LYS A 84 -22.90 3.10 14.80
N LEU A 85 -22.70 4.09 13.92
CA LEU A 85 -22.70 5.50 14.31
C LEU A 85 -24.11 6.02 14.62
N ILE A 86 -25.13 5.46 13.98
CA ILE A 86 -26.53 5.77 14.28
C ILE A 86 -26.93 5.21 15.65
N ASP A 87 -26.50 3.99 15.97
CA ASP A 87 -26.80 3.31 17.24
C ASP A 87 -26.08 3.91 18.46
N GLN A 88 -25.01 4.68 18.22
CA GLN A 88 -24.24 5.37 19.27
C GLN A 88 -24.76 6.78 19.60
N LYS A 89 -25.82 7.23 18.91
CA LYS A 89 -26.53 8.48 19.19
C LYS A 89 -27.71 8.24 20.10
#